data_AF-O67457-F1
#
_entry.id   AF-O67457-F1
#
_cell.length_a   1.000
_cell.length_b   1.000
_cell.length_c   1.000
_cell.angle_alpha   90.00
_cell.angle_beta   90.00
_cell.angle_gamma   90.00
#
_symmetry.space_group_name_H-M   'P 1'
#
loop_
_entity.id
_entity.type
_entity.pdbx_description
1 polymer ?
#
loop_
_entity_poly.entity_id
_entity_poly.type
_entity_poly.pdbx_seq_one_letter_code
_entity_poly.pdbx_strand_id
1 'polypeptide(L)'
;MMDKLNRMEERIKEIEEKIEDLHREYEERHTLQRFTFSDLVQELIGAAVIALPFSLTEEVWELAQRLSLLRVLFIYFFVLFFVFIFIKYSKLQNWEQQNVAGFVPLRLITSMGISFFVSLVCLLMFGIYPDFIKDTTTLIKATLLVNVFAVIGSLGVDMAK
;
A
#
# COMPACT_ATOMS: atom_id res chain seq x y z
N MET A 1 10.91 24.29 53.92
CA MET A 1 11.60 23.54 52.85
C MET A 1 10.67 22.51 52.23
N MET A 2 10.00 21.69 53.05
CA MET A 2 8.98 20.72 52.61
C MET A 2 7.85 21.30 51.76
N ASP A 3 7.33 22.47 52.13
CA ASP A 3 6.24 23.14 51.42
C ASP A 3 6.62 23.64 50.00
N LYS A 4 7.92 23.78 49.71
CA LYS A 4 8.40 24.08 48.35
C LYS A 4 8.55 22.80 47.51
N LEU A 5 8.86 21.67 48.15
CA LEU A 5 8.98 20.37 47.49
C LEU A 5 7.61 19.86 47.03
N ASN A 6 6.58 19.92 47.88
CA ASN A 6 5.24 19.47 47.51
C ASN A 6 4.66 20.27 46.33
N ARG A 7 4.87 21.59 46.31
CA ARG A 7 4.47 22.43 45.17
C ARG A 7 5.25 22.11 43.89
N MET A 8 6.48 21.60 43.98
CA MET A 8 7.22 21.14 42.81
C MET A 8 6.69 19.80 42.30
N GLU A 9 6.35 18.86 43.19
CA GLU A 9 5.73 17.59 42.81
C GLU A 9 4.38 17.78 42.13
N GLU A 10 3.52 18.65 42.66
CA GLU A 10 2.23 18.98 42.02
C GLU A 10 2.43 19.55 40.62
N ARG A 11 3.39 20.47 40.44
CA ARG A 11 3.68 21.07 39.12
C ARG A 11 4.26 20.06 38.13
N ILE A 12 5.08 19.12 38.59
CA ILE A 12 5.61 18.04 37.73
C ILE A 12 4.45 17.17 37.25
N LYS A 13 3.55 16.80 38.16
CA LYS A 13 2.39 15.98 37.83
C LYS A 13 1.44 16.66 36.84
N GLU A 14 1.20 17.96 37.03
CA GLU A 14 0.38 18.77 36.12
C GLU A 14 1.03 18.93 34.73
N ILE A 15 2.36 18.97 34.66
CA ILE A 15 3.11 19.01 33.38
C ILE A 15 3.04 17.66 32.69
N GLU A 16 3.20 16.54 33.40
CA GLU A 16 3.07 15.20 32.83
C GLU A 16 1.67 14.99 32.23
N GLU A 17 0.62 15.36 32.96
CA GLU A 17 -0.78 15.25 32.50
C GLU A 17 -1.02 16.11 31.25
N LYS A 18 -0.52 17.34 31.21
CA LYS A 18 -0.58 18.21 30.02
C LYS A 18 0.23 17.66 28.84
N ILE A 19 1.36 17.02 29.08
CA ILE A 19 2.17 16.38 28.03
C ILE A 19 1.41 15.19 27.45
N GLU A 20 0.77 14.34 28.28
CA GLU A 20 -0.06 13.23 27.81
C GLU A 20 -1.25 13.71 26.98
N ASP A 21 -1.97 14.74 27.45
CA ASP A 21 -3.11 15.30 26.72
C ASP A 21 -2.69 15.95 25.40
N LEU A 22 -1.55 16.67 25.39
CA LEU A 22 -0.97 17.21 24.14
C LEU A 22 -0.53 16.10 23.20
N HIS A 23 0.05 15.00 23.70
CA HIS A 23 0.42 13.86 22.87
C HIS A 23 -0.81 13.21 22.25
N ARG A 24 -1.88 13.05 23.05
CA ARG A 24 -3.15 12.47 22.61
C ARG A 24 -3.86 13.36 21.59
N GLU A 25 -3.90 14.68 21.79
CA GLU A 25 -4.46 15.63 20.81
C GLU A 25 -3.61 15.70 19.53
N TYR A 26 -2.28 15.58 19.64
CA TYR A 26 -1.37 15.56 18.49
C TYR A 26 -1.51 14.26 17.68
N GLU A 27 -1.60 13.10 18.34
CA GLU A 27 -1.91 11.82 17.69
C GLU A 27 -3.28 11.86 17.00
N GLU A 28 -4.32 12.34 17.69
CA GLU A 28 -5.67 12.48 17.11
C GLU A 28 -5.69 13.39 15.88
N ARG A 29 -4.96 14.51 15.88
CA ARG A 29 -4.86 15.39 14.70
C ARG A 29 -4.07 14.79 13.53
N HIS A 30 -3.16 13.86 13.79
CA HIS A 30 -2.42 13.15 12.73
C HIS A 30 -3.12 11.88 12.22
N THR A 31 -4.14 11.38 12.91
CA THR A 31 -4.86 10.14 12.52
C THR A 31 -5.67 10.22 11.21
N LEU A 32 -5.89 11.42 10.67
CA LEU A 32 -6.64 11.62 9.43
C LEU A 32 -5.77 12.23 8.33
N GLN A 33 -4.59 11.64 8.04
CA GLN A 33 -3.91 11.92 6.78
C GLN A 33 -4.83 11.54 5.62
N ARG A 34 -5.47 12.55 5.02
CA ARG A 34 -6.25 12.40 3.81
C ARG A 34 -5.29 12.05 2.67
N PHE A 35 -5.68 11.09 1.86
CA PHE A 35 -4.96 10.75 0.63
C PHE A 35 -4.79 12.00 -0.23
N THR A 36 -3.55 12.46 -0.37
CA THR A 36 -3.21 13.70 -1.06
C THR A 36 -2.84 13.39 -2.51
N PHE A 37 -2.97 14.37 -3.40
CA PHE A 37 -2.51 14.23 -4.79
C PHE A 37 -1.03 13.82 -4.89
N SER A 38 -0.19 14.26 -3.96
CA SER A 38 1.20 13.80 -3.87
C SER A 38 1.33 12.29 -3.65
N ASP A 39 0.44 11.72 -2.82
CA ASP A 39 0.45 10.28 -2.51
C ASP A 39 0.04 9.48 -3.77
N LEU A 40 -0.94 9.97 -4.52
CA LEU A 40 -1.32 9.40 -5.82
C LEU A 40 -0.15 9.35 -6.80
N VAL A 41 0.56 10.46 -6.97
CA VAL A 41 1.71 10.54 -7.89
C VAL A 41 2.82 9.59 -7.45
N GLN A 42 3.08 9.51 -6.14
CA GLN A 42 4.10 8.65 -5.56
C GLN A 42 3.78 7.16 -5.77
N GLU A 43 2.55 6.75 -5.49
CA GLU A 43 2.09 5.38 -5.72
C GLU A 43 2.12 5.03 -7.22
N LEU A 44 1.74 5.95 -8.11
CA LEU A 44 1.82 5.77 -9.56
C LEU A 44 3.27 5.54 -10.02
N ILE A 45 4.20 6.37 -9.56
CA ILE A 45 5.63 6.26 -9.92
C ILE A 45 6.21 4.95 -9.36
N GLY A 46 5.94 4.64 -8.09
CA GLY A 46 6.39 3.40 -7.46
C GLY A 46 5.88 2.16 -8.18
N ALA A 47 4.59 2.14 -8.52
CA ALA A 47 4.01 1.07 -9.32
C ALA A 47 4.66 0.98 -10.70
N ALA A 48 4.82 2.11 -11.40
CA ALA A 48 5.33 2.13 -12.78
C ALA A 48 6.76 1.62 -12.88
N VAL A 49 7.65 2.04 -11.95
CA VAL A 49 9.05 1.62 -11.92
C VAL A 49 9.19 0.09 -11.90
N ILE A 50 8.30 -0.60 -11.17
CA ILE A 50 8.30 -2.06 -11.11
C ILE A 50 7.45 -2.68 -12.23
N ALA A 51 6.28 -2.13 -12.53
CA ALA A 51 5.38 -2.67 -13.56
C ALA A 51 6.03 -2.68 -14.95
N LEU A 52 6.81 -1.65 -15.31
CA LEU A 52 7.42 -1.54 -16.64
C LEU A 52 8.31 -2.74 -17.01
N PRO A 53 9.36 -3.11 -16.24
CA PRO A 53 10.21 -4.24 -16.59
C PRO A 53 9.44 -5.57 -16.60
N PHE A 54 8.54 -5.82 -15.65
CA PHE A 54 7.73 -7.05 -15.64
C PHE A 54 6.68 -7.09 -16.75
N SER A 55 6.20 -5.93 -17.20
CA SER A 55 5.32 -5.87 -18.35
C SER A 55 6.06 -6.10 -19.65
N LEU A 56 7.40 -6.07 -19.69
CA LEU A 56 8.20 -6.32 -20.89
C LEU A 56 8.75 -7.75 -20.96
N THR A 57 8.58 -8.56 -19.92
CA THR A 57 9.05 -9.95 -19.87
C THR A 57 8.02 -10.93 -20.40
N GLU A 58 8.37 -11.63 -21.48
CA GLU A 58 7.52 -12.61 -22.17
C GLU A 58 6.93 -13.67 -21.24
N GLU A 59 7.70 -14.07 -20.24
CA GLU A 59 7.35 -15.10 -19.27
C GLU A 59 6.06 -14.77 -18.51
N VAL A 60 5.77 -13.49 -18.26
CA VAL A 60 4.61 -13.07 -17.47
C VAL A 60 3.31 -13.30 -18.23
N TRP A 61 3.24 -12.85 -19.49
CA TRP A 61 2.02 -13.03 -20.28
C TRP A 61 1.89 -14.43 -20.86
N GLU A 62 2.99 -15.13 -21.15
CA GLU A 62 2.94 -16.56 -21.48
C GLU A 62 2.40 -17.39 -20.31
N LEU A 63 2.85 -17.09 -19.09
CA LEU A 63 2.33 -17.74 -17.89
C LEU A 63 0.84 -17.43 -17.71
N ALA A 64 0.42 -16.19 -17.96
CA ALA A 64 -0.98 -15.80 -17.93
C ALA A 64 -1.83 -16.62 -18.92
N GLN A 65 -1.32 -16.90 -20.13
CA GLN A 65 -2.01 -17.73 -21.13
C GLN A 65 -2.21 -19.18 -20.65
N ARG A 66 -1.20 -19.76 -19.99
CA ARG A 66 -1.21 -21.16 -19.55
C ARG A 66 -2.04 -21.40 -18.29
N LEU A 67 -2.17 -20.41 -17.42
CA LEU A 67 -2.90 -20.54 -16.17
C LEU A 67 -4.41 -20.32 -16.33
N SER A 68 -5.19 -21.07 -15.55
CA SER A 68 -6.60 -20.75 -15.36
C SER A 68 -6.76 -19.50 -14.50
N LEU A 69 -7.85 -18.77 -14.69
CA LEU A 69 -8.14 -17.55 -13.92
C LEU A 69 -8.15 -17.82 -12.40
N LEU A 70 -8.70 -18.97 -11.98
CA LEU A 70 -8.74 -19.37 -10.58
C LEU A 70 -7.32 -19.53 -9.98
N ARG A 71 -6.37 -20.09 -10.73
CA ARG A 71 -4.97 -20.20 -10.28
C ARG A 71 -4.30 -18.83 -10.16
N VAL A 72 -4.54 -17.94 -11.12
CA VAL A 72 -4.01 -16.57 -11.07
C VAL A 72 -4.57 -15.81 -9.87
N LEU A 73 -5.88 -15.91 -9.62
CA LEU A 73 -6.50 -15.30 -8.43
C LEU A 73 -5.92 -15.87 -7.13
N PHE A 74 -5.72 -17.19 -7.06
CA PHE A 74 -5.10 -17.81 -5.89
C PHE A 74 -3.69 -17.25 -5.64
N ILE A 75 -2.84 -17.18 -6.67
CA ILE A 75 -1.49 -16.61 -6.57
C ILE A 75 -1.57 -15.14 -6.13
N TYR A 76 -2.44 -14.35 -6.77
CA TYR A 76 -2.63 -12.94 -6.48
C TYR A 76 -3.01 -12.70 -5.02
N PHE A 77 -4.05 -13.38 -4.53
CA PHE A 77 -4.48 -13.25 -3.13
C PHE A 77 -3.48 -13.84 -2.14
N PHE A 78 -2.76 -14.90 -2.51
CA PHE A 78 -1.70 -15.46 -1.69
C PHE A 78 -0.59 -14.44 -1.45
N VAL A 79 -0.12 -13.73 -2.49
CA VAL A 79 0.91 -12.70 -2.30
C VAL A 79 0.36 -11.49 -1.55
N LEU A 80 -0.86 -11.04 -1.85
CA LEU A 80 -1.49 -9.96 -1.10
C LEU A 80 -1.68 -10.28 0.38
N PHE A 81 -1.93 -11.54 0.72
CA PHE A 81 -1.98 -11.99 2.11
C PHE A 81 -0.64 -11.80 2.82
N PHE A 82 0.48 -12.11 2.18
CA PHE A 82 1.81 -11.84 2.75
C PHE A 82 2.11 -10.35 2.85
N VAL A 83 1.73 -9.56 1.85
CA VAL A 83 1.85 -8.10 1.90
C VAL A 83 1.04 -7.53 3.07
N PHE A 84 -0.19 -8.01 3.25
CA PHE A 84 -1.05 -7.64 4.36
C PHE A 84 -0.41 -7.99 5.72
N ILE A 85 0.10 -9.22 5.88
CA ILE A 85 0.84 -9.63 7.08
C ILE A 85 2.03 -8.70 7.30
N PHE A 86 2.82 -8.46 6.25
CA PHE A 86 4.00 -7.60 6.33
C PHE A 86 3.64 -6.21 6.84
N ILE A 87 2.63 -5.55 6.26
CA ILE A 87 2.18 -4.23 6.71
C ILE A 87 1.75 -4.27 8.18
N LYS A 88 0.93 -5.26 8.54
CA LYS A 88 0.36 -5.39 9.89
C LYS A 88 1.42 -5.64 10.98
N TYR A 89 2.49 -6.38 10.66
CA TYR A 89 3.50 -6.75 11.67
C TYR A 89 4.77 -5.91 11.61
N SER A 90 4.96 -5.08 10.58
CA SER A 90 6.16 -4.24 10.43
C SER A 90 6.12 -2.94 11.26
N LYS A 91 5.12 -2.75 12.13
CA LYS A 91 4.93 -1.55 12.98
C LYS A 91 4.99 -0.24 12.18
N LEU A 92 4.40 -0.24 10.98
CA LEU A 92 4.30 0.95 10.13
C LEU A 92 3.24 1.87 10.72
N GLN A 93 3.67 2.80 11.57
CA GLN A 93 2.83 3.66 12.41
C GLN A 93 1.74 4.42 11.62
N ASN A 94 1.99 4.73 10.34
CA ASN A 94 1.06 5.46 9.47
C ASN A 94 -0.02 4.59 8.79
N TRP A 95 0.09 3.26 8.83
CA TRP A 95 -0.78 2.35 8.08
C TRP A 95 -1.88 1.70 8.92
N GLU A 96 -1.67 1.60 10.23
CA GLU A 96 -2.62 0.93 11.14
C GLU A 96 -3.90 1.75 11.41
N GLN A 97 -3.88 3.06 11.10
CA GLN A 97 -4.87 4.02 11.59
C GLN A 97 -6.12 4.17 10.72
N GLN A 98 -6.08 3.75 9.44
CA GLN A 98 -7.21 3.83 8.51
C GLN A 98 -7.56 2.45 7.95
N ASN A 99 -8.36 1.69 8.70
CA ASN A 99 -8.80 0.36 8.28
C ASN A 99 -10.21 0.38 7.69
N VAL A 100 -10.35 -0.18 6.49
CA VAL A 100 -11.64 -0.56 5.92
C VAL A 100 -12.10 -1.87 6.55
N ALA A 101 -13.38 -1.94 6.92
CA ALA A 101 -13.97 -3.09 7.60
C ALA A 101 -13.24 -3.50 8.91
N GLY A 102 -12.52 -2.56 9.54
CA GLY A 102 -11.81 -2.76 10.81
C GLY A 102 -10.54 -3.61 10.72
N PHE A 103 -10.15 -4.12 9.55
CA PHE A 103 -9.02 -5.04 9.42
C PHE A 103 -8.06 -4.74 8.27
N VAL A 104 -8.54 -4.18 7.15
CA VAL A 104 -7.72 -3.99 5.95
C VAL A 104 -7.29 -2.53 5.81
N PRO A 105 -5.98 -2.20 5.77
CA PRO A 105 -5.52 -0.84 5.58
C PRO A 105 -6.07 -0.25 4.28
N LEU A 106 -6.68 0.93 4.34
CA LEU A 106 -7.23 1.63 3.17
C LEU A 106 -6.14 1.89 2.12
N ARG A 107 -4.92 2.21 2.57
CA ARG A 107 -3.76 2.40 1.70
C ARG A 107 -3.39 1.16 0.88
N LEU A 108 -3.62 -0.05 1.41
CA LEU A 108 -3.38 -1.27 0.66
C LEU A 108 -4.37 -1.38 -0.51
N ILE A 109 -5.62 -0.96 -0.29
CA ILE A 109 -6.67 -0.99 -1.31
C ILE A 109 -6.41 0.07 -2.39
N THR A 110 -6.02 1.29 -2.01
CA THR A 110 -5.66 2.35 -2.98
C THR A 110 -4.46 1.94 -3.82
N SER A 111 -3.41 1.44 -3.17
CA SER A 111 -2.20 0.95 -3.82
C SER A 111 -2.51 -0.21 -4.79
N MET A 112 -3.36 -1.17 -4.40
CA MET A 112 -3.81 -2.24 -5.28
C MET A 112 -4.53 -1.72 -6.53
N GLY A 113 -5.40 -0.73 -6.37
CA GLY A 113 -6.14 -0.14 -7.48
C GLY A 113 -5.23 0.64 -8.44
N ILE A 114 -4.34 1.47 -7.89
CA ILE A 114 -3.38 2.26 -8.67
C ILE A 114 -2.39 1.34 -9.39
N SER A 115 -1.85 0.35 -8.70
CA SER A 115 -0.92 -0.62 -9.27
C SER A 115 -1.57 -1.47 -10.37
N PHE A 116 -2.85 -1.84 -10.19
CA PHE A 116 -3.60 -2.55 -11.23
C PHE A 116 -3.77 -1.69 -12.48
N PHE A 117 -4.17 -0.43 -12.29
CA PHE A 117 -4.34 0.52 -13.39
C PHE A 117 -3.02 0.74 -14.14
N VAL A 118 -1.91 0.96 -13.43
CA VAL A 118 -0.59 1.12 -14.03
C VAL A 118 -0.18 -0.14 -14.81
N SER A 119 -0.35 -1.32 -14.22
CA SER A 119 -0.04 -2.59 -14.88
C SER A 119 -0.83 -2.79 -16.16
N LEU A 120 -2.13 -2.45 -16.15
CA LEU A 120 -2.99 -2.51 -17.33
C LEU A 120 -2.51 -1.55 -18.41
N VAL A 121 -2.23 -0.30 -18.03
CA VAL A 121 -1.72 0.72 -18.95
C VAL A 121 -0.39 0.29 -19.56
N CYS A 122 0.53 -0.30 -18.79
CA CYS A 122 1.80 -0.81 -19.32
C CYS A 122 1.57 -1.88 -20.41
N LEU A 123 0.72 -2.87 -20.14
CA LEU A 123 0.43 -3.93 -21.11
C LEU A 123 -0.23 -3.40 -22.40
N LEU A 124 -1.08 -2.37 -22.28
CA LEU A 124 -1.70 -1.70 -23.44
C LEU A 124 -0.70 -0.83 -24.19
N MET A 125 0.13 -0.07 -23.47
CA MET A 125 1.11 0.85 -24.04
C MET A 125 2.19 0.11 -24.84
N PHE A 126 2.57 -1.08 -24.39
CA PHE A 126 3.55 -1.93 -25.09
C PHE A 126 2.95 -2.78 -26.22
N GLY A 127 1.64 -2.67 -26.49
CA GLY A 127 0.98 -3.46 -27.53
C GLY A 127 0.83 -4.94 -27.19
N ILE A 128 1.16 -5.37 -25.97
CA ILE A 128 1.07 -6.78 -25.56
C ILE A 128 -0.36 -7.29 -25.75
N TYR A 129 -1.34 -6.46 -25.39
CA TYR A 129 -2.67 -6.57 -25.95
C TYR A 129 -2.88 -5.43 -26.97
N PRO A 130 -3.26 -5.72 -28.23
CA PRO A 130 -3.74 -7.01 -28.76
C PRO A 130 -2.68 -7.89 -29.48
N ASP A 131 -1.43 -7.47 -29.60
CA ASP A 131 -0.48 -8.07 -30.55
C ASP A 131 -0.06 -9.50 -30.15
N PHE A 132 0.24 -9.71 -28.87
CA PHE A 132 0.68 -11.00 -28.32
C PHE A 132 -0.46 -11.75 -27.60
N ILE A 133 -1.34 -11.01 -26.95
CA ILE A 133 -2.52 -11.50 -26.23
C ILE A 133 -3.76 -10.98 -26.94
N LYS A 134 -4.63 -11.87 -27.41
CA LYS A 134 -5.86 -11.49 -28.13
C LYS A 134 -7.13 -11.54 -27.28
N ASP A 135 -7.05 -12.18 -26.12
CA ASP A 135 -8.20 -12.45 -25.27
C ASP A 135 -8.19 -11.57 -24.00
N THR A 136 -9.31 -10.93 -23.70
CA THR A 136 -9.47 -10.03 -22.55
C THR A 136 -9.29 -10.74 -21.21
N THR A 137 -9.65 -12.02 -21.10
CA THR A 137 -9.41 -12.83 -19.90
C THR A 137 -7.92 -12.97 -19.64
N THR A 138 -7.15 -13.17 -20.71
CA THR A 138 -5.68 -13.27 -20.62
C THR A 138 -5.04 -11.93 -20.30
N LEU A 139 -5.56 -10.83 -20.83
CA LEU A 139 -5.14 -9.48 -20.42
C LEU A 139 -5.35 -9.26 -18.92
N ILE A 140 -6.52 -9.62 -18.38
CA ILE A 140 -6.80 -9.51 -16.94
C ILE A 140 -5.84 -10.39 -16.13
N LYS A 141 -5.61 -11.64 -16.57
CA LYS A 141 -4.65 -12.55 -15.91
C LYS A 141 -3.24 -11.96 -15.89
N ALA A 142 -2.75 -11.45 -17.02
CA ALA A 142 -1.42 -10.84 -17.12
C ALA A 142 -1.33 -9.58 -16.26
N THR A 143 -2.36 -8.74 -16.29
CA THR A 143 -2.46 -7.54 -15.45
C THR A 143 -2.36 -7.90 -13.98
N LEU A 144 -3.09 -8.93 -13.51
CA LEU A 144 -3.02 -9.39 -12.13
C LEU A 144 -1.63 -9.89 -11.75
N LEU A 145 -0.94 -10.62 -12.64
CA LEU A 145 0.42 -11.11 -12.39
C LEU A 145 1.43 -9.96 -12.28
N VAL A 146 1.37 -8.97 -13.17
CA VAL A 146 2.20 -7.75 -13.08
C VAL A 146 1.86 -6.96 -11.82
N ASN A 147 0.57 -6.84 -11.50
CA ASN A 147 0.08 -6.06 -10.37
C ASN A 147 0.67 -6.53 -9.03
N VAL A 148 0.91 -7.83 -8.86
CA VAL A 148 1.57 -8.36 -7.66
C VAL A 148 2.91 -7.66 -7.38
N PHE A 149 3.70 -7.42 -8.42
CA PHE A 149 4.99 -6.72 -8.30
C PHE A 149 4.80 -5.21 -8.21
N ALA A 150 3.89 -4.65 -9.00
CA ALA A 150 3.61 -3.22 -9.00
C ALA A 150 3.13 -2.71 -7.63
N VAL A 151 2.31 -3.49 -6.92
CA VAL A 151 1.88 -3.19 -5.55
C VAL A 151 3.08 -3.02 -4.62
N ILE A 152 4.08 -3.90 -4.70
CA ILE A 152 5.29 -3.78 -3.86
C ILE A 152 6.03 -2.48 -4.17
N GLY A 153 6.10 -2.08 -5.44
CA GLY A 153 6.70 -0.79 -5.84
C GLY A 153 5.94 0.41 -5.30
N SER A 154 4.61 0.43 -5.46
CA SER A 154 3.74 1.47 -4.93
C SER A 154 3.86 1.59 -3.40
N LEU A 155 3.74 0.47 -2.70
CA LEU A 155 3.89 0.40 -1.25
C LEU A 155 5.28 0.82 -0.79
N GLY A 156 6.34 0.36 -1.46
CA GLY A 156 7.71 0.64 -1.08
C GLY A 156 8.03 2.13 -1.11
N VAL A 157 7.52 2.85 -2.13
CA VAL A 157 7.70 4.30 -2.19
C VAL A 157 6.82 4.97 -1.13
N ASP A 158 5.56 4.59 -0.95
CA ASP A 158 4.68 5.18 0.07
C ASP A 158 5.18 4.95 1.52
N MET A 159 5.86 3.83 1.77
CA MET A 159 6.49 3.52 3.06
C MET A 159 7.77 4.32 3.36
N ALA A 160 8.43 4.87 2.34
CA ALA A 160 9.65 5.67 2.52
C ALA A 160 9.37 7.11 3.01
N LYS A 161 8.10 7.45 3.23
CA LYS A 161 7.62 8.75 3.70
C LYS A 161 7.57 8.81 5.22
#